data_AF-A0ABD0QAI7-F1
#
_entry.id   AF-A0ABD0QAI7-F1
#
_cell.length_a   1.000
_cell.length_b   1.000
_cell.length_c   1.000
_cell.angle_alpha   90.00
_cell.angle_beta   90.00
_cell.angle_gamma   90.00
#
_symmetry.space_group_name_H-M   'P 1'
#
loop_
_entity.id
_entity.type
_entity.pdbx_description
1 polymer ?
#
loop_
_entity_poly.entity_id
_entity_poly.type
_entity_poly.pdbx_seq_one_letter_code
_entity_poly.pdbx_strand_id
1 'polypeptide(L)' 'GPFLVAMGKSWHKDEFICTHCHSSLADVGFVEDHGSVYCVCCYEQFLAPTCFKCQQKILG' A
#
# COMPACT_ATOMS: atom_id res chain seq x y z
N GLY A 1 -11.95 9.58 18.56
CA GLY A 1 -10.77 8.71 18.40
C GLY A 1 -9.89 9.25 17.29
N PRO A 2 -8.60 8.94 17.26
CA PRO A 2 -7.70 9.40 16.20
C PRO A 2 -8.12 8.77 14.86
N PHE A 3 -8.37 9.61 13.86
CA PHE A 3 -8.60 9.22 12.46
C PHE A 3 -7.35 9.56 11.66
N LEU A 4 -7.03 8.72 10.67
CA LEU A 4 -5.90 8.92 9.78
C LEU A 4 -6.40 9.61 8.51
N VAL A 5 -5.71 10.66 8.08
CA VAL A 5 -6.02 11.32 6.81
C VAL A 5 -5.00 10.84 5.78
N ALA A 6 -5.47 10.05 4.82
CA ALA A 6 -4.65 9.46 3.76
C ALA A 6 -5.43 9.49 2.43
N MET A 7 -4.73 9.83 1.33
CA MET A 7 -5.32 9.95 -0.01
C MET A 7 -6.56 10.87 -0.08
N GLY A 8 -6.56 11.94 0.74
CA GLY A 8 -7.70 12.87 0.83
C GLY A 8 -8.96 12.28 1.48
N LYS A 9 -8.87 11.09 2.10
CA LYS A 9 -9.94 10.42 2.84
C LYS A 9 -9.55 10.24 4.30
N SER A 10 -10.55 10.15 5.16
CA SER A 10 -10.39 9.84 6.58
C SER A 10 -10.64 8.35 6.82
N TRP A 11 -9.68 7.67 7.42
CA TRP A 11 -9.70 6.25 7.71
C TRP A 11 -9.73 6.01 9.21
N HIS A 12 -10.46 4.97 9.63
CA HIS A 12 -10.30 4.43 10.97
C HIS A 12 -8.97 3.66 11.05
N LYS A 13 -8.28 3.73 12.20
CA LYS A 13 -6.98 3.07 12.38
C LYS A 13 -7.05 1.56 12.13
N ASP A 14 -8.17 0.94 12.47
CA ASP A 14 -8.42 -0.50 12.28
C ASP A 14 -8.77 -0.87 10.83
N GLU A 15 -9.30 0.08 10.05
CA GLU A 15 -9.67 -0.13 8.64
C GLU A 15 -8.50 0.18 7.70
N PHE A 16 -7.49 0.91 8.16
CA PHE A 16 -6.30 1.26 7.37
C PHE A 16 -5.26 0.14 7.41
N ILE A 17 -5.60 -0.97 6.76
CA ILE A 17 -4.81 -2.20 6.70
C ILE A 17 -4.51 -2.60 5.26
N CYS A 18 -3.39 -3.28 5.03
CA CYS A 18 -3.00 -3.79 3.72
C CYS A 18 -4.05 -4.76 3.20
N THR A 19 -4.60 -4.55 2.01
CA THR A 19 -5.59 -5.44 1.40
C THR A 19 -5.06 -6.87 1.16
N HIS A 20 -3.73 -7.04 1.06
CA HIS A 20 -3.12 -8.36 0.84
C HIS A 20 -2.77 -9.11 2.13
N CYS A 21 -2.09 -8.44 3.08
CA CYS A 21 -1.59 -9.09 4.31
C CYS A 21 -2.31 -8.66 5.59
N HIS A 22 -3.28 -7.74 5.48
CA HIS A 22 -4.06 -7.16 6.59
C HIS A 22 -3.22 -6.53 7.71
N SER A 23 -1.95 -6.22 7.46
CA SER A 23 -1.11 -5.49 8.41
C SER A 23 -1.50 -4.02 8.46
N SER A 24 -1.41 -3.41 9.65
CA SER A 24 -1.72 -1.99 9.83
C SER A 24 -0.79 -1.12 9.00
N LEU A 25 -1.38 -0.23 8.21
CA LEU A 25 -0.70 0.78 7.39
C LEU A 25 -0.58 2.13 8.10
N ALA A 26 -1.10 2.22 9.33
CA ALA A 26 -1.13 3.47 10.09
C ALA A 26 0.27 4.03 10.41
N ASP A 27 1.23 3.13 10.60
CA ASP A 27 2.59 3.44 11.06
C ASP A 27 3.67 3.07 10.01
N VAL A 28 3.28 2.60 8.82
CA VAL A 28 4.20 2.17 7.75
C VAL A 28 3.83 2.79 6.41
N GLY A 29 4.78 2.82 5.48
CA GLY A 29 4.51 3.24 4.10
C GLY A 29 3.48 2.35 3.42
N PHE A 30 2.60 2.96 2.63
CA PHE A 30 1.58 2.28 1.84
C PHE A 30 1.55 2.80 0.41
N VAL A 31 0.98 1.99 -0.48
CA VAL A 31 0.75 2.31 -1.89
C VAL A 31 -0.74 2.14 -2.18
N GLU A 32 -1.33 3.12 -2.84
CA GLU A 32 -2.68 3.01 -3.39
C GLU A 32 -2.60 2.43 -4.81
N ASP A 33 -3.35 1.36 -5.06
CA ASP A 33 -3.45 0.74 -6.38
C ASP A 33 -4.91 0.38 -6.65
N HIS A 34 -5.47 0.88 -7.76
CA HIS A 34 -6.86 0.64 -8.17
C HIS A 34 -7.92 0.89 -7.07
N GLY A 35 -7.67 1.85 -6.16
CA GLY A 35 -8.57 2.17 -5.03
C GLY A 35 -8.45 1.26 -3.81
N SER A 36 -7.50 0.32 -3.82
CA SER A 36 -7.12 -0.50 -2.67
C SER A 36 -5.76 -0.05 -2.10
N VAL A 37 -5.52 -0.33 -0.82
CA VAL A 37 -4.27 0.05 -0.15
C VAL A 37 -3.42 -1.16 0.17
N TYR A 38 -2.15 -1.08 -0.16
CA TYR A 38 -1.19 -2.17 0.04
C TYR A 38 0.01 -1.66 0.83
N CYS A 39 0.59 -2.50 1.67
CA CYS A 39 1.89 -2.16 2.24
C CYS A 39 2.95 -2.18 1.14
N VAL A 40 3.99 -1.36 1.32
CA VAL A 40 5.11 -1.28 0.36
C VAL A 40 5.67 -2.67 0.06
N CYS A 41 5.88 -3.52 1.08
CA CYS A 41 6.37 -4.89 0.87
C CYS A 41 5.48 -5.76 -0.06
N CYS A 42 4.16 -5.76 0.16
CA CYS A 42 3.24 -6.54 -0.67
C CYS A 42 3.16 -5.96 -2.08
N TYR A 43 3.17 -4.62 -2.19
CA TYR A 43 3.20 -3.95 -3.47
C TYR A 43 4.46 -4.36 -4.25
N GLU A 44 5.64 -4.20 -3.67
CA GLU A 44 6.93 -4.57 -4.29
C GLU A 44 6.98 -6.03 -4.75
N GLN A 45 6.49 -6.94 -3.91
CA GLN A 45 6.59 -8.37 -4.16
C GLN A 45 5.59 -8.85 -5.21
N PHE A 46 4.33 -8.42 -5.12
CA PHE A 46 3.24 -9.02 -5.89
C PHE A 46 2.64 -8.08 -6.95
N LEU A 47 2.58 -6.77 -6.71
CA LEU A 47 1.89 -5.82 -7.60
C LEU A 47 2.85 -5.04 -8.51
N ALA A 48 4.05 -4.74 -8.02
CA ALA A 48 4.97 -3.83 -8.69
C ALA A 48 5.29 -4.36 -10.10
N PRO A 49 5.16 -3.50 -11.13
CA PRO A 49 5.41 -3.90 -12.51
C PRO A 49 6.88 -4.21 -12.68
N THR A 50 7.18 -5.27 -13.43
CA THR A 50 8.56 -5.63 -13.75
C THR A 50 8.99 -4.87 -15.00
N CYS A 51 10.15 -4.22 -14.94
CA CYS A 51 10.76 -3.58 -16.11
C CYS A 51 11.08 -4.63 -17.16
N PHE A 52 10.50 -4.48 -18.34
CA PHE A 52 10.73 -5.41 -19.44
C PHE A 52 12.22 -5.54 -19.82
N LYS A 53 12.99 -4.45 -19.69
CA LYS A 53 14.40 -4.39 -20.12
C LYS A 53 15.35 -5.08 -19.14
N CYS A 54 15.19 -4.87 -17.83
CA CYS A 54 16.11 -5.41 -16.81
C CYS A 54 15.49 -6.53 -15.95
N GLN A 55 14.22 -6.86 -16.15
CA GLN A 55 13.48 -7.87 -15.38
C GLN A 55 13.47 -7.60 -13.86
N GLN A 56 13.66 -6.34 -13.44
CA GLN A 56 13.59 -5.90 -12.04
C GLN A 56 12.25 -5.20 -11.76
N LYS A 57 11.78 -5.26 -10.51
CA LYS A 57 10.58 -4.52 -10.07
C LYS A 57 10.83 -3.01 -10.20
N ILE A 58 9.90 -2.30 -10.82
CA ILE A 58 9.93 -0.84 -10.90
C ILE A 58 9.27 -0.32 -9.63
N LEU A 59 10.12 0.16 -8.73
CA LEU A 59 9.73 0.76 -7.45
C LEU A 59 10.03 2.25 -7.57
N GLY A 60 8.99 3.07 -7.38
CA GLY A 60 9.03 4.52 -7.51
C GLY A 60 9.57 5.21 -6.27
#